data_AF-A0A1G8UUF9-F1
#
_entry.id   AF-A0A1G8UUF9-F1
#
_cell.length_a   1.000
_cell.length_b   1.000
_cell.length_c   1.000
_cell.angle_alpha   90.00
_cell.angle_beta   90.00
_cell.angle_gamma   90.00
#
_symmetry.space_group_name_H-M   'P 1'
#
loop_
_entity.id
_entity.type
_entity.pdbx_description
1 polymer ?
#
loop_
_entity_poly.entity_id
_entity_poly.type
_entity_poly.pdbx_seq_one_letter_code
_entity_poly.pdbx_strand_id
1 'polypeptide(L)' 'MWLRNRQGTEPVSARSPVRARRILSWIALVLGVVIAVVFVVLAMRTGEEVWRWEAAIAAAVALVAAIDLAVLRHRR' A
#
# COMPACT_ATOMS: atom_id res chain seq x y z
N MET A 1 -33.00 -18.94 -9.77
CA MET A 1 -31.81 -18.89 -10.65
C MET A 1 -31.48 -17.45 -11.00
N TRP A 2 -30.58 -16.78 -10.26
CA TRP A 2 -30.09 -15.44 -10.65
C TRP A 2 -28.63 -15.20 -10.25
N LEU A 3 -27.82 -16.26 -10.23
CA LEU A 3 -26.37 -16.17 -10.28
C LEU A 3 -25.95 -15.95 -11.74
N ARG A 4 -26.42 -14.86 -12.35
CA ARG A 4 -26.07 -14.52 -13.73
C ARG A 4 -24.74 -13.79 -13.71
N ASN A 5 -23.70 -14.60 -13.93
CA ASN A 5 -22.35 -14.25 -14.33
C ASN A 5 -22.21 -12.79 -14.83
N ARG A 6 -21.71 -11.88 -13.98
CA ARG A 6 -21.39 -10.48 -14.33
C ARG A 6 -20.02 -10.36 -14.99
N GLN A 7 -19.67 -11.28 -15.88
CA GLN A 7 -18.34 -11.36 -16.48
C GLN A 7 -18.16 -10.58 -17.80
N GLY A 8 -19.18 -9.85 -18.28
CA GLY A 8 -19.17 -9.37 -19.67
C GLY A 8 -19.55 -7.91 -19.96
N THR A 9 -19.89 -7.08 -18.95
CA THR A 9 -20.44 -5.73 -19.22
C THR A 9 -19.69 -4.58 -18.56
N GLU A 10 -18.55 -4.82 -17.91
CA GLU A 10 -17.76 -3.72 -17.35
C GLU A 10 -17.03 -2.95 -18.47
N PRO A 11 -17.24 -1.64 -18.62
CA PRO A 11 -16.55 -0.84 -19.63
C PRO A 11 -15.03 -0.95 -19.41
N VAL A 12 -14.25 -0.93 -20.50
CA VAL A 12 -12.79 -1.10 -20.45
C VAL A 12 -12.10 -0.07 -19.54
N SER A 13 -12.77 1.06 -19.28
CA SER A 13 -12.38 2.07 -18.29
C SER A 13 -12.39 1.56 -16.85
N ALA A 14 -13.14 0.52 -16.49
CA ALA A 14 -13.18 -0.09 -15.16
C ALA A 14 -11.88 -0.85 -14.80
N ARG A 15 -11.08 -1.26 -15.80
CA ARG A 15 -9.72 -1.77 -15.54
C ARG A 15 -8.71 -0.67 -15.21
N SER A 16 -8.95 0.57 -15.61
CA SER A 16 -8.06 1.71 -15.33
C SER A 16 -7.96 2.07 -13.84
N PRO A 17 -9.06 2.16 -13.05
CA PRO A 17 -8.98 2.47 -11.62
C PRO A 17 -8.27 1.37 -10.83
N VAL A 18 -8.43 0.09 -11.20
CA VAL A 18 -7.71 -1.02 -10.55
C VAL A 18 -6.20 -0.94 -10.82
N ARG A 19 -5.81 -0.57 -12.05
CA ARG A 19 -4.39 -0.39 -12.41
C ARG A 19 -3.78 0.82 -11.71
N ALA A 20 -4.49 1.94 -11.65
CA ALA A 20 -4.06 3.15 -10.94
C ALA A 20 -3.88 2.87 -9.43
N ARG A 21 -4.86 2.19 -8.81
CA ARG A 21 -4.79 1.83 -7.39
C ARG A 21 -3.58 0.93 -7.10
N ARG A 22 -3.31 -0.06 -7.95
CA ARG A 22 -2.10 -0.88 -7.82
C ARG A 22 -0.81 -0.06 -7.90
N ILE A 23 -0.73 0.91 -8.82
CA ILE A 23 0.46 1.77 -8.97
C ILE A 23 0.62 2.66 -7.74
N LEU A 24 -0.44 3.31 -7.29
CA LEU A 24 -0.43 4.17 -6.10
C LEU A 24 -0.05 3.39 -4.85
N SER A 25 -0.60 2.19 -4.65
CA SER A 25 -0.24 1.34 -3.51
C SER A 25 1.21 0.84 -3.59
N TRP A 26 1.75 0.63 -4.79
CA TRP A 26 3.19 0.33 -4.97
C TRP A 26 4.07 1.51 -4.60
N ILE A 27 3.72 2.71 -5.05
CA ILE A 27 4.46 3.95 -4.73
C ILE A 27 4.40 4.19 -3.22
N ALA A 28 3.21 4.08 -2.61
CA ALA A 28 3.02 4.23 -1.17
C ALA A 28 3.83 3.20 -0.38
N LEU A 29 3.88 1.94 -0.83
CA LEU A 29 4.68 0.90 -0.20
C LEU A 29 6.17 1.25 -0.23
N VAL A 30 6.71 1.59 -1.41
CA VAL A 30 8.14 1.90 -1.56
C VAL A 30 8.52 3.11 -0.72
N LEU A 31 7.76 4.20 -0.82
CA LEU A 31 8.03 5.41 -0.06
C LEU A 31 7.91 5.16 1.44
N GLY A 32 6.86 4.45 1.88
CA GLY A 32 6.66 4.10 3.29
C GLY A 32 7.83 3.29 3.86
N VAL A 33 8.32 2.28 3.11
CA VAL A 33 9.47 1.47 3.52
C VAL A 33 10.75 2.31 3.60
N VAL A 34 11.03 3.13 2.57
CA VAL A 34 12.23 3.98 2.55
C VAL A 34 12.22 4.97 3.72
N ILE A 35 11.10 5.64 3.95
CA ILE A 35 10.93 6.60 5.04
C ILE A 35 11.07 5.90 6.41
N ALA A 36 10.44 4.73 6.58
CA ALA A 36 10.57 3.95 7.81
C ALA A 36 12.03 3.61 8.11
N VAL A 37 12.79 3.15 7.10
CA VAL A 37 14.22 2.86 7.27
C VAL A 37 15.01 4.10 7.65
N VAL A 38 14.75 5.25 7.01
CA VAL A 38 15.41 6.52 7.34
C VAL A 38 15.14 6.92 8.80
N PHE A 39 13.89 6.83 9.25
CA PHE A 39 13.53 7.17 10.63
C PHE A 39 14.11 6.19 11.65
N VAL A 40 14.18 4.89 11.34
CA VAL A 40 14.89 3.93 12.20
C VAL A 40 16.37 4.29 12.32
N VAL A 41 17.03 4.61 11.20
CA VAL A 41 18.45 5.01 11.22
C VAL A 41 18.64 6.30 12.02
N LEU A 42 17.76 7.28 11.86
CA LEU A 42 17.78 8.52 12.64
C LEU A 42 17.56 8.23 14.13
N ALA A 43 16.59 7.41 14.49
CA ALA A 43 16.33 7.00 15.87
C ALA A 43 17.56 6.34 16.52
N MET A 44 18.25 5.48 15.77
CA MET A 44 19.49 4.85 16.25
C MET A 44 20.65 5.82 16.40
N ARG A 45 20.69 6.89 15.58
CA ARG A 45 21.76 7.90 15.62
C ARG A 45 21.55 8.97 16.69
N THR A 46 20.31 9.43 16.88
CA THR A 46 19.99 10.54 17.79
C THR A 46 19.51 10.07 19.15
N GLY A 47 18.93 8.86 19.24
CA GLY A 47 18.33 8.34 20.47
C GLY A 47 17.00 9.00 20.85
N GLU A 48 16.49 9.95 20.06
CA GLU A 48 15.24 10.64 20.37
C GLU A 48 14.02 9.74 20.14
N GLU A 49 13.04 9.81 21.04
CA GLU A 49 11.80 9.02 20.93
C GLU A 49 10.96 9.38 19.70
N VAL A 50 11.05 10.64 19.23
CA VAL A 50 10.26 11.14 18.10
C VAL A 50 10.48 10.28 16.86
N TRP A 51 11.75 9.97 16.55
CA TRP A 51 12.08 9.15 15.38
C TRP A 51 11.59 7.70 15.49
N ARG A 52 11.44 7.16 16.71
CA ARG A 52 10.83 5.84 16.92
C ARG A 52 9.34 5.85 16.58
N TRP A 53 8.63 6.91 16.97
CA TRP A 53 7.21 7.08 16.63
C TRP A 53 7.00 7.32 15.14
N GLU A 54 7.82 8.18 14.53
CA GLU A 54 7.80 8.44 13.09
C GLU A 54 8.07 7.15 12.27
N ALA A 55 9.05 6.35 12.69
CA ALA A 55 9.31 5.04 12.09
C ALA A 55 8.12 4.08 12.21
N ALA A 56 7.45 4.05 13.36
CA ALA A 56 6.28 3.20 13.58
C ALA A 56 5.10 3.61 12.67
N ILE A 57 4.85 4.92 12.52
CA ILE A 57 3.80 5.45 11.63
C ILE A 57 4.12 5.10 10.17
N ALA A 58 5.36 5.33 9.73
CA ALA A 58 5.79 5.00 8.37
C ALA A 58 5.66 3.49 8.09
N ALA A 59 6.02 2.65 9.06
CA ALA A 59 5.85 1.20 8.96
C ALA A 59 4.37 0.79 8.86
N ALA A 60 3.47 1.44 9.61
CA ALA A 60 2.04 1.19 9.53
C ALA A 60 1.47 1.54 8.15
N VAL A 61 1.89 2.68 7.57
CA VAL A 61 1.50 3.08 6.21
C VAL A 61 1.98 2.07 5.17
N ALA A 62 3.24 1.63 5.27
CA ALA A 62 3.79 0.60 4.40
C ALA A 62 3.00 -0.72 4.50
N LEU A 63 2.61 -1.12 5.72
CA LEU A 63 1.81 -2.33 5.95
C LEU A 63 0.44 -2.23 5.28
N VAL A 64 -0.27 -1.10 5.44
CA VAL A 64 -1.57 -0.88 4.78
C VAL A 64 -1.45 -0.95 3.26
N ALA A 65 -0.41 -0.34 2.69
CA ALA A 65 -0.15 -0.40 1.25
C ALA A 65 0.15 -1.84 0.77
N ALA A 66 0.90 -2.62 1.56
CA ALA A 66 1.16 -4.04 1.29
C ALA A 66 -0.13 -4.87 1.32
N ILE A 67 -1.02 -4.62 2.29
CA ILE A 67 -2.33 -5.28 2.40
C ILE A 67 -3.19 -4.95 1.18
N ASP A 68 -3.25 -3.68 0.76
CA ASP A 68 -4.02 -3.26 -0.42
C ASP A 68 -3.53 -3.98 -1.69
N LEU A 69 -2.20 -4.07 -1.88
CA LEU A 69 -1.61 -4.85 -2.96
C LEU A 69 -1.91 -6.35 -2.88
N ALA A 70 -1.87 -6.94 -1.68
CA ALA A 70 -2.16 -8.35 -1.46
C ALA A 70 -3.63 -8.67 -1.78
N VAL A 71 -4.57 -7.83 -1.34
CA VAL A 71 -5.99 -7.95 -1.65
C VAL A 71 -6.23 -7.82 -3.16
N LEU A 72 -5.59 -6.84 -3.83
CA LEU A 72 -5.67 -6.69 -5.28
C LEU A 72 -5.10 -7.89 -6.04
N ARG A 73 -4.06 -8.54 -5.51
CA ARG A 73 -3.47 -9.76 -6.10
C ARG A 73 -4.38 -10.97 -5.90
N HIS A 74 -5.06 -11.07 -4.75
CA HIS A 74 -5.94 -12.19 -4.44
C HIS A 74 -7.30 -12.12 -5.15
N ARG A 75 -7.77 -10.92 -5.51
CA ARG A 75 -9.03 -10.71 -6.24
C ARG A 75 -8.90 -10.79 -7.78
N ARG A 76 -7.70 -11.05 -8.31
CA ARG A 76 -7.46 -11.29 -9.76
C ARG A 76 -7.43 -12.78 -10.04
#